data_AF-A0A965ACY0-F1
#
_entry.id   AF-A0A965ACY0-F1
#
_cell.length_a   1.000
_cell.length_b   1.000
_cell.length_c   1.000
_cell.angle_alpha   90.00
_cell.angle_beta   90.00
_cell.angle_gamma   90.00
#
_symmetry.space_group_name_H-M   'P 1'
#
loop_
_entity.id
_entity.type
_entity.pdbx_description
1 polymer ?
#
loop_
_entity_poly.entity_id
_entity_poly.type
_entity_poly.pdbx_seq_one_letter_code
_entity_poly.pdbx_strand_id
1 'polypeptide(L)'
;EVRSGLVQEILTKIPFEKIIWEAPQKAQQVWFIKLLGANVNLGNIAPNEVIPLETIRLGLRGDTFLHFLGIERKKTNTTPPFEVE
;
A
#
# COMPACT_ATOMS: atom_id res chain seq x y z
N GLU A 1 3.53 -10.18 7.00
CA GLU A 1 3.13 -10.63 5.66
C GLU A 1 1.60 -10.56 5.54
N VAL A 2 1.06 -10.13 4.40
CA VAL A 2 -0.39 -10.01 4.20
C VAL A 2 -0.94 -11.30 3.61
N ARG A 3 -2.01 -11.85 4.21
CA ARG A 3 -2.70 -13.04 3.72
C ARG A 3 -3.64 -12.67 2.56
N SER A 4 -3.06 -12.41 1.39
CA SER A 4 -3.77 -11.92 0.21
C SER A 4 -4.99 -12.76 -0.18
N GLY A 5 -4.90 -14.09 -0.12
CA GLY A 5 -6.02 -14.98 -0.45
C GLY A 5 -7.27 -14.76 0.41
N LEU A 6 -7.09 -14.59 1.73
CA LEU A 6 -8.20 -14.31 2.65
C LEU A 6 -8.80 -12.93 2.41
N VAL A 7 -7.95 -11.92 2.15
CA VAL A 7 -8.43 -10.57 1.83
C VAL A 7 -9.32 -10.61 0.59
N GLN A 8 -8.91 -11.32 -0.46
CA GLN A 8 -9.72 -11.46 -1.67
C GLN A 8 -11.05 -12.16 -1.39
N GLU A 9 -11.06 -13.22 -0.59
CA GLU A 9 -12.29 -13.91 -0.21
C GLU A 9 -13.28 -12.98 0.50
N ILE A 10 -12.81 -12.18 1.46
CA ILE A 10 -13.64 -11.19 2.17
C ILE A 10 -14.20 -10.14 1.19
N LEU A 11 -13.37 -9.65 0.27
CA LEU A 11 -13.77 -8.66 -0.75
C LEU A 11 -14.83 -9.21 -1.71
N THR A 12 -14.95 -10.53 -1.87
CA THR A 12 -16.06 -11.13 -2.65
C THR A 12 -17.42 -11.05 -1.95
N LYS A 13 -17.43 -10.79 -0.64
CA LYS A 13 -18.65 -10.81 0.20
C LYS A 13 -19.06 -9.43 0.68
N ILE A 14 -18.10 -8.55 0.96
CA ILE A 14 -18.34 -7.24 1.57
C ILE A 14 -17.62 -6.16 0.75
N PRO A 15 -18.31 -5.08 0.33
CA PRO A 15 -17.67 -3.93 -0.31
C PRO A 15 -16.58 -3.33 0.58
N PHE A 16 -15.42 -3.03 0.00
CA PHE A 16 -14.25 -2.59 0.77
C PHE A 16 -14.48 -1.25 1.50
N GLU A 17 -15.37 -0.41 0.98
CA GLU A 17 -15.74 0.88 1.56
C GLU A 17 -16.42 0.73 2.93
N LYS A 18 -16.96 -0.46 3.22
CA LYS A 18 -17.59 -0.80 4.50
C LYS A 18 -16.63 -1.48 5.49
N ILE A 19 -15.36 -1.64 5.13
CA ILE A 19 -14.36 -2.34 5.92
C ILE A 19 -13.26 -1.37 6.31
N ILE A 20 -12.78 -1.46 7.56
CA ILE A 20 -11.54 -0.82 8.00
C ILE A 20 -10.49 -1.93 8.18
N TRP A 21 -9.36 -1.81 7.50
CA TRP A 21 -8.27 -2.77 7.59
C TRP A 21 -7.20 -2.27 8.55
N GLU A 22 -6.81 -3.08 9.54
CA GLU A 22 -5.68 -2.75 10.39
C GLU A 22 -4.36 -2.86 9.61
N ALA A 23 -3.64 -1.74 9.51
CA ALA A 23 -2.38 -1.65 8.77
C ALA A 23 -1.33 -0.83 9.54
N PRO A 24 -0.89 -1.30 10.73
CA PRO A 24 0.06 -0.56 11.56
C PRO A 24 1.44 -0.37 10.91
N GLN A 25 1.80 -1.21 9.94
CA GLN A 25 3.10 -1.14 9.25
C GLN A 25 2.97 -0.52 7.86
N LYS A 26 3.96 0.30 7.47
CA LYS A 26 4.05 0.93 6.13
C LYS A 26 3.80 -0.05 4.99
N ALA A 27 4.40 -1.24 5.03
CA ALA A 27 4.27 -2.24 3.97
C ALA A 27 2.81 -2.70 3.77
N GLN A 28 2.02 -2.77 4.84
CA GLN A 28 0.59 -3.11 4.77
C GLN A 28 -0.22 -1.96 4.18
N GLN A 29 0.07 -0.71 4.58
CA GLN A 29 -0.58 0.48 4.04
C GLN A 29 -0.39 0.59 2.53
N VAL A 30 0.86 0.46 2.07
CA VAL A 30 1.21 0.48 0.63
C VAL A 30 0.50 -0.66 -0.11
N TRP A 31 0.44 -1.84 0.48
CA TRP A 31 -0.21 -3.00 -0.14
C TRP A 31 -1.71 -2.78 -0.35
N PHE A 32 -2.42 -2.31 0.68
CA PHE A 32 -3.86 -2.02 0.58
C PHE A 32 -4.14 -0.87 -0.40
N ILE A 33 -3.31 0.18 -0.41
CA ILE A 33 -3.47 1.30 -1.35
C ILE A 33 -3.27 0.84 -2.80
N LYS A 34 -2.30 -0.04 -3.07
CA LYS A 34 -2.11 -0.61 -4.42
C LYS A 34 -3.24 -1.55 -4.83
N LEU A 35 -3.85 -2.24 -3.87
CA LEU A 35 -4.92 -3.20 -4.14
C LEU A 35 -6.29 -2.54 -4.33
N LEU A 36 -6.67 -1.64 -3.42
CA LEU A 36 -8.02 -1.07 -3.29
C LEU A 36 -8.07 0.42 -3.66
N GLY A 37 -6.92 1.04 -3.92
CA GLY A 37 -6.80 2.44 -4.28
C GLY A 37 -6.57 3.37 -3.09
N ALA A 38 -6.37 4.65 -3.41
CA ALA A 38 -6.04 5.72 -2.47
C ALA A 38 -7.08 5.95 -1.38
N ASN A 39 -8.32 5.49 -1.56
CA ASN A 39 -9.46 5.73 -0.65
C ASN A 39 -9.76 4.55 0.27
N VAL A 40 -8.89 3.53 0.33
CA VAL A 40 -9.07 2.40 1.26
C VAL A 40 -9.09 2.88 2.72
N ASN A 41 -10.03 2.39 3.52
CA ASN A 41 -10.08 2.72 4.95
C ASN A 41 -9.03 1.89 5.70
N LEU A 42 -8.12 2.56 6.41
CA LEU A 42 -7.06 1.93 7.19
C LEU A 42 -7.16 2.35 8.66
N GLY A 43 -6.96 1.38 9.55
CA GLY A 43 -6.96 1.56 11.00
C GLY A 43 -5.61 1.19 11.62
N ASN A 44 -5.47 1.45 12.92
CA ASN A 44 -4.26 1.20 13.69
C ASN A 44 -3.01 1.93 13.15
N ILE A 45 -3.22 3.14 12.61
CA ILE A 45 -2.15 3.98 12.09
C ILE A 45 -1.49 4.74 13.25
N ALA A 46 -0.18 4.59 13.39
CA ALA A 46 0.57 5.33 14.40
C ALA A 46 0.47 6.85 14.14
N PRO A 47 0.35 7.71 15.17
CA PRO A 47 0.18 9.15 14.98
C PRO A 47 1.27 9.82 14.13
N ASN A 48 2.51 9.33 14.22
CA ASN A 48 3.65 9.80 13.43
C ASN A 48 3.62 9.33 11.96
N GLU A 49 2.81 8.32 11.63
CA GLU A 49 2.65 7.79 10.27
C GLU A 49 1.49 8.43 9.50
N VAL A 50 0.73 9.36 10.09
CA VAL A 50 -0.42 10.01 9.44
C VAL A 50 -0.01 10.79 8.18
N ILE A 51 1.00 11.66 8.29
CA ILE A 51 1.52 12.40 7.13
C ILE A 51 2.17 11.45 6.11
N PRO A 52 3.05 10.52 6.51
CA PRO A 52 3.55 9.49 5.61
C PRO A 52 2.46 8.71 4.86
N LEU A 53 1.38 8.32 5.54
CA LEU A 53 0.26 7.63 4.92
C LEU A 53 -0.39 8.49 3.83
N GLU A 54 -0.64 9.77 4.10
CA GLU A 54 -1.23 10.68 3.11
C GLU A 54 -0.33 10.86 1.88
N THR A 55 0.99 10.95 2.07
CA THR A 55 1.93 10.99 0.93
C THR A 55 1.89 9.71 0.10
N ILE A 56 1.64 8.54 0.72
CA ILE A 56 1.45 7.27 0.02
C ILE A 56 0.13 7.29 -0.78
N ARG A 57 -0.96 7.82 -0.20
CA ARG A 57 -2.27 7.95 -0.87
C ARG A 57 -2.23 8.88 -2.08
N LEU A 58 -1.41 9.94 -2.03
CA LEU A 58 -1.25 10.91 -3.12
C LEU A 58 -0.19 10.50 -4.16
N GLY A 59 0.51 9.39 -3.96
CA GLY A 59 1.63 9.00 -4.83
C GLY A 59 2.87 9.91 -4.71
N LEU A 60 2.98 10.69 -3.64
CA LEU A 60 4.09 11.61 -3.38
C LEU A 60 5.29 10.92 -2.69
N ARG A 61 5.16 9.65 -2.31
CA ARG A 61 6.21 8.84 -1.71
C ARG A 61 6.68 7.76 -2.68
N GLY A 62 7.97 7.42 -2.63
CA GLY A 62 8.59 6.45 -3.55
C GLY A 62 7.89 5.07 -3.59
N ASP A 63 7.26 4.65 -2.49
CA ASP A 63 6.55 3.37 -2.42
C ASP A 63 5.34 3.27 -3.40
N THR A 64 4.69 4.40 -3.71
CA THR A 64 3.52 4.50 -4.59
C THR A 64 3.70 5.43 -5.80
N PHE A 65 4.78 6.20 -5.87
CA PHE A 65 5.05 7.14 -6.97
C PHE A 65 4.87 6.51 -8.36
N LEU A 66 5.57 5.41 -8.63
CA LEU A 66 5.48 4.73 -9.93
C LEU A 66 4.11 4.07 -10.18
N HIS A 67 3.43 3.64 -9.11
CA HIS A 67 2.09 3.06 -9.21
C HIS A 67 1.08 4.10 -9.72
N PHE A 68 1.13 5.34 -9.22
CA PHE A 68 0.24 6.41 -9.67
C PHE A 68 0.58 6.94 -11.07
N LEU A 69 1.82 6.78 -11.53
CA LEU A 69 2.21 7.08 -12.91
C LEU A 69 1.86 5.96 -13.90
N GLY A 70 1.33 4.83 -13.43
CA GLY A 70 1.08 3.65 -14.29
C GLY A 70 2.36 3.04 -14.86
N ILE A 71 3.51 3.29 -14.22
CA ILE A 71 4.81 2.79 -14.66
C ILE A 71 5.14 1.53 -13.87
N GLU A 72 5.13 0.38 -14.53
CA GLU A 72 5.63 -0.84 -13.91
C GLU A 72 7.16 -0.90 -13.99
N ARG A 73 7.82 -1.08 -12.84
CA ARG A 73 9.22 -1.49 -12.83
C ARG A 73 9.31 -2.88 -13.45
N LYS A 74 9.87 -2.97 -14.66
CA LYS A 74 10.44 -4.23 -15.13
C LYS A 74 11.46 -4.67 -14.09
N LYS A 75 11.32 -5.88 -13.55
CA LYS A 75 12.37 -6.50 -12.73
C LYS A 75 13.59 -6.71 -13.62
N THR A 76 14.46 -5.72 -13.70
CA THR A 76 15.79 -5.86 -14.29
C THR A 76 16.69 -6.42 -13.19
N ASN A 77 17.38 -7.54 -13.44
CA ASN A 77 18.34 -8.17 -12.51
C ASN A 77 19.61 -7.32 -12.24
N THR A 78 19.55 -6.01 -12.44
CA THR A 78 20.67 -5.08 -12.27
C THR A 78 20.32 -4.09 -11.17
N THR A 79 20.43 -4.53 -9.91
CA THR A 79 20.38 -3.63 -8.76
C THR A 79 21.65 -2.77 -8.77
N PRO A 80 21.55 -1.43 -8.79
CA PRO A 80 22.72 -0.56 -8.66
C PRO A 80 23.31 -0.64 -7.23
N PRO A 81 24.60 -0.33 -7.02
CA PRO A 81 25.32 -0.60 -5.78
C PRO A 81 24.92 0.21 -4.54
N PHE A 82 23.83 0.99 -4.56
CA PHE A 82 23.62 2.08 -3.59
C PHE A 82 22.30 2.06 -2.82
N GLU A 83 21.55 0.95 -2.79
CA GLU A 83 20.47 0.81 -1.79
C GLU A 83 21.02 0.10 -0.54
N VAL A 84 21.18 0.91 0.50
CA VAL A 84 21.52 0.54 1.89
C VAL A 84 20.25 0.03 2.58
N GLU A 85 20.41 -1.00 3.41
CA GLU A 85 19.45 -1.76 4.23
C GLU A 85 18.05 -1.17 4.48
#